data_AF-A0A847ZFQ1-F1
#
_entry.id   AF-A0A847ZFQ1-F1
#
_cell.length_a   1.000
_cell.length_b   1.000
_cell.length_c   1.000
_cell.angle_alpha   90.00
_cell.angle_beta   90.00
_cell.angle_gamma   90.00
#
_symmetry.space_group_name_H-M   'P 1'
#
loop_
_entity.id
_entity.type
_entity.pdbx_description
1 polymer ?
#
loop_
_entity_poly.entity_id
_entity_poly.type
_entity_poly.pdbx_seq_one_letter_code
_entity_poly.pdbx_strand_id
1 'polypeptide(L)'
;MFIWKDMENPEKKIIGVVMLVFMLLALMPSFVDACSCIWKGPFLSVARDAPLVIIGKIIRHHPGKSPAMDVLVLETLKGGILDSGMTIQMGDGMHCRPAMDMFPVGTSWILAINGPGAKAGNGWAISHCGEYWLRLENHDVVGSIDGEMKQVKRMPLTQLKRSLLYPRFNENFSGRVVSGKPYSRPFGSRFAFVLEPAPDGWEIAIREYGRDENLARLTPPFHFAPNPREIAGWHLLANPSACINRPYRADAGPANPRRFIFSPEVGKSIIYGSETGKADVKKVEAFGRGVLKIEKYKLSEGKDGCPKIEWLDFSVRLEGGY
;
A
#
# COMPACT_ATOMS: atom_id res chain seq x y z
N MET A 1 10.63 -53.77 -44.41
CA MET A 1 10.26 -54.47 -45.65
C MET A 1 8.93 -53.90 -46.11
N PHE A 2 8.88 -53.48 -47.38
CA PHE A 2 7.80 -52.80 -48.12
C PHE A 2 7.71 -51.26 -48.02
N ILE A 3 7.56 -50.61 -49.20
CA ILE A 3 7.46 -49.16 -49.47
C ILE A 3 8.78 -48.39 -49.66
N TRP A 4 9.72 -48.91 -50.46
CA TRP A 4 10.76 -48.05 -51.07
C TRP A 4 11.10 -48.42 -52.52
N LYS A 5 10.30 -49.30 -53.14
CA LYS A 5 10.61 -49.85 -54.46
C LYS A 5 9.96 -49.10 -55.63
N ASP A 6 9.03 -48.17 -55.39
CA ASP A 6 8.27 -47.48 -56.47
C ASP A 6 8.46 -45.95 -56.50
N MET A 7 9.67 -45.45 -56.26
CA MET A 7 9.98 -44.02 -56.43
C MET A 7 11.19 -43.82 -57.34
N GLU A 8 10.99 -44.05 -58.64
CA GLU A 8 11.95 -43.74 -59.71
C GLU A 8 12.04 -42.25 -60.06
N ASN A 9 11.27 -41.37 -59.40
CA ASN A 9 11.28 -39.94 -59.68
C ASN A 9 12.09 -39.17 -58.59
N PRO A 10 13.22 -38.52 -58.94
CA PRO A 10 14.08 -37.81 -57.98
C PRO A 10 13.35 -36.71 -57.18
N GLU A 11 12.33 -36.07 -57.77
CA GLU A 11 11.52 -35.06 -57.07
C GLU A 11 10.75 -35.65 -55.88
N LYS A 12 10.22 -36.86 -56.02
CA LYS A 12 9.45 -37.52 -54.94
C LYS A 12 10.35 -37.90 -53.76
N LYS A 13 11.63 -38.22 -54.01
CA LYS A 13 12.62 -38.50 -52.95
C LYS A 13 12.95 -37.23 -52.16
N ILE A 14 13.09 -36.09 -52.83
CA ILE A 14 13.34 -34.79 -52.18
C ILE A 14 12.16 -34.41 -51.29
N ILE A 15 10.92 -34.57 -51.78
CA ILE A 15 9.70 -34.29 -51.00
C ILE A 15 9.62 -35.19 -49.75
N GLY A 16 9.96 -36.48 -49.89
CA GLY A 16 9.98 -37.41 -48.76
C GLY A 16 11.02 -37.06 -47.70
N VAL A 17 12.23 -36.64 -48.11
CA VAL A 17 13.28 -36.19 -47.19
C VAL A 17 12.90 -34.87 -46.51
N VAL A 18 12.32 -33.92 -47.26
CA VAL A 18 11.85 -32.65 -46.70
C VAL A 18 10.73 -32.88 -45.69
N MET A 19 9.76 -33.76 -45.96
CA MET A 19 8.73 -34.14 -44.99
C MET A 19 9.34 -34.79 -43.74
N LEU A 20 10.31 -35.69 -43.89
CA LEU A 20 10.96 -36.36 -42.76
C LEU A 20 11.73 -35.36 -41.88
N VAL A 21 12.44 -34.41 -42.50
CA VAL A 21 13.15 -33.33 -41.81
C VAL A 21 12.17 -32.39 -41.11
N PHE A 22 11.05 -32.05 -41.74
CA PHE A 22 10.01 -31.22 -41.13
C PHE A 22 9.35 -31.91 -39.93
N MET A 23 9.13 -33.23 -40.03
CA MET A 23 8.60 -34.04 -38.94
C MET A 23 9.60 -34.17 -37.78
N LEU A 24 10.91 -34.29 -38.08
CA LEU A 24 11.98 -34.27 -37.08
C LEU A 24 12.17 -32.90 -36.41
N LEU A 25 11.98 -31.79 -37.14
CA LEU A 25 11.97 -30.45 -36.55
C LEU A 25 10.73 -30.22 -35.66
N ALA A 26 9.57 -30.81 -36.01
CA ALA A 26 8.37 -30.74 -35.18
C ALA A 26 8.47 -31.58 -33.89
N LEU A 27 9.41 -32.53 -33.83
CA LEU A 27 9.74 -33.34 -32.66
C LEU A 27 10.81 -32.70 -31.77
N MET A 28 11.31 -31.52 -32.11
CA MET A 28 12.22 -30.77 -31.23
C MET A 28 11.43 -30.36 -29.97
N PRO A 29 11.84 -30.82 -28.77
CA PRO A 29 11.18 -30.41 -27.54
C PRO A 29 11.31 -28.91 -27.39
N SER A 30 10.18 -28.22 -27.31
CA SER A 30 10.15 -26.85 -26.82
C SER A 30 10.59 -26.90 -25.36
N PHE A 31 11.69 -26.21 -25.04
CA PHE A 31 12.07 -25.97 -23.65
C PHE A 31 10.98 -25.09 -23.03
N VAL A 32 9.97 -25.74 -22.43
CA VAL A 32 8.99 -25.07 -21.59
C VAL A 32 9.65 -24.88 -20.25
N ASP A 33 10.11 -23.65 -19.99
CA ASP A 33 10.55 -23.23 -18.67
C ASP A 33 9.39 -23.52 -17.70
N ALA A 34 9.60 -24.45 -16.75
CA ALA A 34 8.52 -25.13 -16.04
C ALA A 34 7.64 -24.19 -15.19
N CYS A 35 8.07 -22.94 -15.00
CA CYS A 35 7.23 -21.84 -14.51
C CYS A 35 7.72 -20.48 -15.02
N SER A 36 7.14 -20.00 -16.12
CA SER A 36 7.24 -18.58 -16.49
C SER A 36 6.07 -17.83 -15.86
N CYS A 37 6.36 -16.95 -14.90
CA CYS A 37 5.37 -16.03 -14.37
C CYS A 37 5.93 -14.62 -14.28
N ILE A 38 5.04 -13.65 -14.50
CA ILE A 38 5.38 -12.23 -14.41
C ILE A 38 5.70 -11.93 -12.95
N TRP A 39 6.89 -11.39 -12.70
CA TRP A 39 7.31 -10.93 -11.38
C TRP A 39 6.32 -9.89 -10.84
N LYS A 40 5.73 -10.17 -9.68
CA LYS A 40 4.69 -9.35 -9.03
C LYS A 40 5.25 -8.24 -8.13
N GLY A 41 6.58 -8.09 -8.11
CA GLY A 41 7.26 -7.03 -7.38
C GLY A 41 7.91 -7.50 -6.07
N PRO A 42 8.47 -6.54 -5.33
CA PRO A 42 9.15 -6.79 -4.06
C PRO A 42 8.14 -7.09 -2.93
N PHE A 43 8.66 -7.46 -1.75
CA PHE A 43 7.84 -7.95 -0.64
C PHE A 43 6.70 -7.00 -0.24
N LEU A 44 6.98 -5.70 -0.07
CA LEU A 44 5.96 -4.69 0.29
C LEU A 44 4.92 -4.44 -0.81
N SER A 45 5.16 -4.89 -2.04
CA SER A 45 4.16 -4.90 -3.11
C SER A 45 3.26 -6.11 -2.94
N VAL A 46 3.84 -7.31 -2.97
CA VAL A 46 3.08 -8.56 -2.97
C VAL A 46 2.35 -8.85 -1.66
N ALA A 47 2.87 -8.37 -0.53
CA ALA A 47 2.22 -8.47 0.78
C ALA A 47 0.89 -7.70 0.86
N ARG A 48 0.67 -6.69 0.00
CA ARG A 48 -0.62 -5.96 -0.07
C ARG A 48 -1.74 -6.83 -0.62
N ASP A 49 -1.41 -7.74 -1.52
CA ASP A 49 -2.38 -8.63 -2.17
C ASP A 49 -2.47 -10.00 -1.48
N ALA A 50 -1.47 -10.36 -0.68
CA ALA A 50 -1.51 -11.58 0.11
C ALA A 50 -2.56 -11.49 1.23
N PRO A 51 -3.48 -12.46 1.37
CA PRO A 51 -4.49 -12.45 2.44
C PRO A 51 -3.88 -12.60 3.84
N LEU A 52 -2.71 -13.24 3.95
CA LEU A 52 -2.05 -13.55 5.21
C LEU A 52 -0.56 -13.21 5.10
N VAL A 53 -0.04 -12.47 6.10
CA VAL A 53 1.39 -12.21 6.25
C VAL A 53 1.78 -12.57 7.68
N ILE A 54 2.77 -13.44 7.83
CA ILE A 54 3.22 -13.94 9.14
C ILE A 54 4.73 -13.77 9.32
N ILE A 55 5.16 -13.75 10.58
CA ILE A 55 6.52 -14.13 10.98
C ILE A 55 6.44 -15.58 11.43
N GLY A 56 7.23 -16.46 10.81
CA GLY A 56 7.21 -17.89 11.10
C GLY A 56 8.59 -18.52 11.18
N LYS A 57 8.71 -19.58 11.98
CA LYS A 57 9.91 -20.42 12.07
C LYS A 57 9.65 -21.75 11.38
N ILE A 58 10.56 -22.18 10.51
CA ILE A 58 10.46 -23.47 9.82
C ILE A 58 10.81 -24.57 10.82
N ILE A 59 9.90 -25.52 11.03
CA ILE A 59 10.06 -26.59 12.02
C ILE A 59 10.38 -27.92 11.35
N ARG A 60 9.80 -28.19 10.18
CA ARG A 60 9.94 -29.49 9.52
C ARG A 60 9.69 -29.39 8.02
N HIS A 61 10.41 -30.19 7.24
CA HIS A 61 10.11 -30.44 5.83
C HIS A 61 9.45 -31.80 5.63
N HIS A 62 8.52 -31.85 4.70
CA HIS A 62 7.84 -33.05 4.22
C HIS A 62 8.15 -33.23 2.73
N PRO A 63 9.26 -33.90 2.38
CA PRO A 63 9.56 -34.22 0.99
C PRO A 63 8.60 -35.29 0.45
N GLY A 64 8.46 -35.36 -0.86
CA GLY A 64 7.64 -36.36 -1.52
C GLY A 64 6.93 -35.80 -2.75
N LYS A 65 5.85 -36.47 -3.16
CA LYS A 65 5.04 -36.06 -4.33
C LYS A 65 4.32 -34.73 -4.13
N SER A 66 4.03 -34.37 -2.87
CA SER A 66 3.45 -33.08 -2.51
C SER A 66 4.33 -32.43 -1.43
N PRO A 67 5.44 -31.78 -1.83
CA PRO A 67 6.35 -31.11 -0.92
C PRO A 67 5.62 -30.08 -0.07
N ALA A 68 5.87 -30.11 1.24
CA ALA A 68 5.34 -29.14 2.18
C ALA A 68 6.31 -28.87 3.32
N MET A 69 6.13 -27.75 4.01
CA MET A 69 6.86 -27.43 5.23
C MET A 69 5.92 -27.02 6.35
N ASP A 70 6.25 -27.43 7.57
CA ASP A 70 5.54 -26.97 8.77
C ASP A 70 6.22 -25.72 9.32
N VAL A 71 5.40 -24.71 9.58
CA VAL A 71 5.79 -23.40 10.08
C VAL A 71 5.11 -23.15 11.41
N LEU A 72 5.90 -22.83 12.43
CA LEU A 72 5.41 -22.26 13.67
C LEU A 72 5.19 -20.76 13.45
N VAL A 73 3.94 -20.32 13.53
CA VAL A 73 3.56 -18.91 13.45
C VAL A 73 3.94 -18.23 14.76
N LEU A 74 4.89 -17.30 14.67
CA LEU A 74 5.36 -16.51 15.82
C LEU A 74 4.52 -15.24 15.98
N GLU A 75 4.13 -14.62 14.86
CA GLU A 75 3.34 -13.40 14.84
C GLU A 75 2.57 -13.30 13.52
N THR A 76 1.36 -12.75 13.56
CA THR A 76 0.57 -12.43 12.37
C THR A 76 0.61 -10.94 12.11
N LEU A 77 1.16 -10.53 10.97
CA LEU A 77 1.31 -9.12 10.58
C LEU A 77 0.12 -8.61 9.77
N LYS A 78 -0.56 -9.48 9.03
CA LYS A 78 -1.77 -9.18 8.25
C LYS A 78 -2.64 -10.42 8.13
N GLY A 79 -3.96 -10.25 8.18
CA GLY A 79 -4.92 -11.35 8.16
C GLY A 79 -5.18 -11.87 9.58
N GLY A 80 -5.76 -13.07 9.67
CA GLY A 80 -6.05 -13.71 10.95
C GLY A 80 -5.85 -15.22 10.86
N ILE A 81 -5.16 -15.77 11.84
CA ILE A 81 -5.04 -17.20 12.08
C ILE A 81 -5.16 -17.44 13.59
N LEU A 82 -5.93 -18.46 13.96
CA LEU A 82 -6.12 -18.84 15.37
C LEU A 82 -5.10 -19.89 15.83
N ASP A 83 -4.52 -20.62 14.87
CA ASP A 83 -3.55 -21.68 15.12
C ASP A 83 -2.11 -21.14 15.11
N SER A 84 -1.28 -21.69 16.01
CA SER A 84 0.16 -21.39 16.05
C SER A 84 0.97 -22.21 15.05
N GLY A 85 0.38 -23.21 14.39
CA GLY A 85 1.06 -24.08 13.42
C GLY A 85 0.38 -24.05 12.06
N MET A 86 1.17 -24.11 10.99
CA MET A 86 0.68 -24.10 9.62
C MET A 86 1.53 -24.97 8.71
N THR A 87 0.89 -25.75 7.85
CA THR A 87 1.57 -26.47 6.77
C THR A 87 1.44 -25.67 5.47
N ILE A 88 2.58 -25.33 4.86
CA ILE A 88 2.67 -24.58 3.60
C ILE A 88 3.13 -25.54 2.51
N GLN A 89 2.38 -25.60 1.41
CA GLN A 89 2.73 -26.37 0.23
C GLN A 89 3.85 -25.67 -0.55
N MET A 90 4.81 -26.46 -1.02
CA MET A 90 6.07 -26.00 -1.62
C MET A 90 6.20 -26.50 -3.06
N GLY A 91 7.33 -26.16 -3.68
CA GLY A 91 7.62 -26.47 -5.09
C GLY A 91 7.70 -27.96 -5.37
N ASP A 92 6.86 -28.42 -6.29
CA ASP A 92 6.86 -29.75 -6.90
C ASP A 92 7.28 -29.70 -8.39
N GLY A 93 7.73 -28.54 -8.87
CA GLY A 93 8.07 -28.28 -10.27
C GLY A 93 6.90 -27.85 -11.16
N MET A 94 5.64 -27.91 -10.69
CA MET A 94 4.45 -27.60 -11.51
C MET A 94 3.69 -26.36 -11.02
N HIS A 95 3.74 -26.07 -9.72
CA HIS A 95 2.89 -25.05 -9.11
C HIS A 95 3.54 -23.67 -8.92
N CYS A 96 4.71 -23.41 -9.51
CA CYS A 96 5.44 -22.14 -9.39
C CYS A 96 5.64 -21.70 -7.94
N ARG A 97 5.85 -22.69 -7.07
CA ARG A 97 6.13 -22.53 -5.65
C ARG A 97 7.63 -22.69 -5.41
N PRO A 98 8.18 -22.01 -4.42
CA PRO A 98 9.60 -22.11 -4.10
C PRO A 98 9.96 -23.52 -3.59
N ALA A 99 11.16 -23.99 -3.89
CA ALA A 99 11.69 -25.23 -3.35
C ALA A 99 11.89 -25.12 -1.82
N MET A 100 11.78 -26.26 -1.12
CA MET A 100 11.85 -26.30 0.35
C MET A 100 13.26 -25.99 0.89
N ASP A 101 14.30 -26.33 0.14
CA ASP A 101 15.70 -26.10 0.51
C ASP A 101 16.05 -24.61 0.68
N MET A 102 15.30 -23.71 0.03
CA MET A 102 15.40 -22.26 0.25
C MET A 102 14.98 -21.83 1.66
N PHE A 103 14.28 -22.68 2.41
CA PHE A 103 13.77 -22.40 3.76
C PHE A 103 14.33 -23.40 4.78
N PRO A 104 15.62 -23.36 5.15
CA PRO A 104 16.19 -24.38 6.04
C PRO A 104 15.46 -24.48 7.39
N VAL A 105 15.29 -25.72 7.89
CA VAL A 105 14.68 -25.96 9.21
C VAL A 105 15.44 -25.18 10.30
N GLY A 106 14.69 -24.59 11.23
CA GLY A 106 15.21 -23.77 12.32
C GLY A 106 15.35 -22.28 12.00
N THR A 107 15.22 -21.87 10.73
CA THR A 107 15.30 -20.46 10.31
C THR A 107 13.94 -19.76 10.45
N SER A 108 13.98 -18.43 10.57
CA SER A 108 12.78 -17.59 10.69
C SER A 108 12.62 -16.69 9.47
N TRP A 109 11.38 -16.48 9.05
CA TRP A 109 11.02 -15.77 7.83
C TRP A 109 9.78 -14.90 8.06
N ILE A 110 9.68 -13.82 7.30
CA ILE A 110 8.39 -13.20 7.04
C ILE A 110 7.85 -13.79 5.75
N LEU A 111 6.62 -14.30 5.78
CA LEU A 111 6.00 -15.01 4.67
C LEU A 111 4.69 -14.33 4.29
N ALA A 112 4.55 -13.98 3.01
CA ALA A 112 3.31 -13.52 2.41
C ALA A 112 2.64 -14.73 1.71
N ILE A 113 1.55 -15.21 2.30
CA ILE A 113 0.97 -16.51 1.98
C ILE A 113 -0.27 -16.33 1.12
N ASN A 114 -0.47 -17.24 0.16
CA ASN A 114 -1.60 -17.27 -0.77
C ASN A 114 -1.75 -16.00 -1.61
N GLY A 115 -0.66 -15.25 -1.82
CA GLY A 115 -0.68 -14.14 -2.75
C GLY A 115 -0.75 -14.59 -4.21
N PRO A 116 -0.95 -13.65 -5.14
CA PRO A 116 -1.10 -13.93 -6.56
C PRO A 116 -0.01 -14.88 -7.12
N GLY A 117 -0.43 -15.99 -7.72
CA GLY A 117 0.46 -16.98 -8.33
C GLY A 117 0.86 -18.15 -7.42
N ALA A 118 0.49 -18.16 -6.13
CA ALA A 118 0.83 -19.27 -5.21
C ALA A 118 0.16 -20.61 -5.58
N LYS A 119 -0.89 -20.56 -6.41
CA LYS A 119 -1.70 -21.71 -6.85
C LYS A 119 -2.07 -22.63 -5.68
N ALA A 120 -2.59 -22.09 -4.58
CA ALA A 120 -2.67 -22.79 -3.29
C ALA A 120 -3.62 -24.01 -3.24
N GLY A 121 -4.51 -24.17 -4.21
CA GLY A 121 -5.57 -25.17 -4.15
C GLY A 121 -6.45 -24.93 -2.92
N ASN A 122 -6.64 -25.98 -2.11
CA ASN A 122 -7.39 -25.90 -0.85
C ASN A 122 -6.52 -25.62 0.39
N GLY A 123 -5.22 -25.34 0.22
CA GLY A 123 -4.27 -25.18 1.31
C GLY A 123 -3.60 -23.81 1.37
N TRP A 124 -2.45 -23.78 2.04
CA TRP A 124 -1.55 -22.62 2.09
C TRP A 124 -0.36 -22.84 1.16
N ALA A 125 0.05 -21.82 0.43
CA ALA A 125 1.20 -21.87 -0.46
C ALA A 125 1.88 -20.50 -0.57
N ILE A 126 3.16 -20.51 -0.96
CA ILE A 126 3.93 -19.32 -1.27
C ILE A 126 4.17 -19.29 -2.78
N SER A 127 4.04 -18.11 -3.38
CA SER A 127 4.28 -17.89 -4.81
C SER A 127 5.76 -17.61 -5.06
N HIS A 128 6.36 -18.22 -6.09
CA HIS A 128 7.70 -17.85 -6.57
C HIS A 128 7.66 -16.65 -7.54
N CYS A 129 6.47 -16.15 -7.88
CA CYS A 129 6.27 -15.10 -8.89
C CYS A 129 6.46 -13.70 -8.33
N GLY A 130 7.39 -13.51 -7.41
CA GLY A 130 7.57 -12.29 -6.63
C GLY A 130 8.33 -12.59 -5.35
N GLU A 131 8.57 -11.55 -4.56
CA GLU A 131 9.34 -11.66 -3.33
C GLU A 131 8.39 -11.93 -2.16
N TYR A 132 7.84 -13.15 -2.09
CA TYR A 132 6.83 -13.51 -1.08
C TYR A 132 7.42 -13.90 0.28
N TRP A 133 8.73 -13.76 0.45
CA TRP A 133 9.41 -14.04 1.70
C TRP A 133 10.57 -13.09 1.95
N LEU A 134 10.86 -12.85 3.22
CA LEU A 134 12.07 -12.17 3.69
C LEU A 134 12.69 -12.99 4.81
N ARG A 135 14.01 -13.11 4.84
CA ARG A 135 14.70 -13.81 5.91
C ARG A 135 14.75 -12.92 7.15
N LEU A 136 14.43 -13.48 8.32
CA LEU A 136 14.62 -12.79 9.59
C LEU A 136 15.95 -13.22 10.19
N GLU A 137 16.85 -12.26 10.37
CA GLU A 137 18.16 -12.46 10.99
C GLU A 137 18.30 -11.48 12.16
N ASN A 138 18.35 -12.02 13.38
CA ASN A 138 18.32 -11.25 14.62
C ASN A 138 17.06 -10.36 14.70
N HIS A 139 17.20 -9.07 14.41
CA HIS A 139 16.10 -8.08 14.42
C HIS A 139 15.93 -7.39 13.07
N ASP A 140 16.63 -7.86 12.05
CA ASP A 140 16.58 -7.33 10.70
C ASP A 140 15.94 -8.32 9.73
N VAL A 141 15.30 -7.76 8.72
CA VAL A 141 14.72 -8.48 7.60
C VAL A 141 15.61 -8.30 6.39
N VAL A 142 15.87 -9.40 5.68
CA VAL A 142 16.82 -9.44 4.57
C VAL A 142 16.14 -10.05 3.35
N GLY A 143 16.21 -9.35 2.22
CA GLY A 143 15.64 -9.78 0.94
C GLY A 143 15.26 -8.59 0.06
N SER A 144 14.43 -8.81 -0.96
CA SER A 144 13.91 -7.71 -1.78
C SER A 144 12.62 -7.14 -1.20
N ILE A 145 12.77 -5.98 -0.54
CA ILE A 145 11.74 -5.39 0.32
C ILE A 145 10.83 -4.43 -0.45
N ASP A 146 11.42 -3.45 -1.12
CA ASP A 146 10.76 -2.34 -1.83
C ASP A 146 11.44 -2.00 -3.17
N GLY A 147 12.37 -2.86 -3.59
CA GLY A 147 13.30 -2.63 -4.68
C GLY A 147 12.97 -3.34 -5.97
N GLU A 148 13.98 -3.43 -6.84
CA GLU A 148 13.91 -4.22 -8.07
C GLU A 148 14.08 -5.72 -7.81
N MET A 149 13.84 -6.53 -8.85
CA MET A 149 13.99 -7.98 -8.79
C MET A 149 15.41 -8.35 -8.36
N LYS A 150 15.54 -9.28 -7.39
CA LYS A 150 16.82 -9.73 -6.80
C LYS A 150 17.63 -8.67 -6.05
N GLN A 151 17.12 -7.44 -5.87
CA GLN A 151 17.79 -6.45 -5.04
C GLN A 151 17.68 -6.85 -3.57
N VAL A 152 18.80 -7.19 -2.93
CA VAL A 152 18.81 -7.53 -1.50
C VAL A 152 19.05 -6.28 -0.66
N LYS A 153 18.14 -6.02 0.28
CA LYS A 153 18.27 -4.96 1.29
C LYS A 153 18.16 -5.58 2.68
N ARG A 154 18.70 -4.86 3.67
CA ARG A 154 18.52 -5.12 5.09
C ARG A 154 17.71 -3.97 5.69
N MET A 155 16.70 -4.29 6.48
CA MET A 155 15.83 -3.32 7.14
C MET A 155 15.49 -3.80 8.55
N PRO A 156 15.43 -2.92 9.57
CA PRO A 156 14.91 -3.32 10.87
C PRO A 156 13.49 -3.86 10.77
N LEU A 157 13.18 -4.95 11.49
CA LEU A 157 11.84 -5.55 11.51
C LEU A 157 10.76 -4.51 11.90
N THR A 158 11.08 -3.62 12.83
CA THR A 158 10.19 -2.52 13.25
C THR A 158 9.83 -1.58 12.12
N GLN A 159 10.77 -1.30 11.21
CA GLN A 159 10.52 -0.48 10.03
C GLN A 159 9.67 -1.23 9.00
N LEU A 160 9.93 -2.53 8.76
CA LEU A 160 9.09 -3.34 7.87
C LEU A 160 7.63 -3.38 8.36
N LYS A 161 7.43 -3.63 9.66
CA LYS A 161 6.09 -3.64 10.27
C LYS A 161 5.38 -2.30 10.06
N ARG A 162 6.09 -1.18 10.19
CA ARG A 162 5.54 0.16 9.92
C ARG A 162 5.15 0.34 8.44
N SER A 163 5.97 -0.11 7.49
CA SER A 163 5.65 -0.06 6.06
C SER A 163 4.49 -0.97 5.65
N LEU A 164 4.33 -2.13 6.29
CA LEU A 164 3.16 -2.99 6.09
C LEU A 164 1.89 -2.35 6.65
N LEU A 165 2.00 -1.74 7.83
CA LEU A 165 0.88 -1.10 8.51
C LEU A 165 0.46 0.18 7.78
N TYR A 166 1.41 1.03 7.39
CA TYR A 166 1.19 2.31 6.69
C TYR A 166 1.93 2.33 5.35
N PRO A 167 1.40 1.63 4.32
CA PRO A 167 2.03 1.58 3.00
C PRO A 167 2.06 2.96 2.36
N ARG A 168 3.05 3.21 1.50
CA ARG A 168 3.10 4.44 0.71
C ARG A 168 1.84 4.62 -0.14
N PHE A 169 1.31 5.84 -0.13
CA PHE A 169 0.16 6.26 -0.93
C PHE A 169 0.40 7.63 -1.58
N ASN A 170 -0.24 7.83 -2.73
CA ASN A 170 -0.35 9.11 -3.42
C ASN A 170 -1.74 9.15 -4.06
N GLU A 171 -2.62 9.98 -3.53
CA GLU A 171 -4.05 9.99 -3.81
C GLU A 171 -4.49 11.38 -4.23
N ASN A 172 -5.28 11.47 -5.29
CA ASN A 172 -5.92 12.70 -5.72
C ASN A 172 -7.42 12.47 -5.86
N PHE A 173 -8.22 13.39 -5.35
CA PHE A 173 -9.68 13.33 -5.49
C PHE A 173 -10.29 14.72 -5.40
N SER A 174 -11.54 14.81 -5.83
CA SER A 174 -12.35 16.01 -5.72
C SER A 174 -13.67 15.69 -5.05
N GLY A 175 -14.32 16.72 -4.52
CA GLY A 175 -15.60 16.57 -3.86
C GLY A 175 -16.37 17.87 -3.76
N ARG A 176 -17.63 17.75 -3.37
CA ARG A 176 -18.50 18.84 -2.95
C ARG A 176 -18.95 18.57 -1.52
N VAL A 177 -18.98 19.61 -0.70
CA VAL A 177 -19.63 19.55 0.61
C VAL A 177 -20.62 20.71 0.74
N VAL A 178 -21.73 20.46 1.44
CA VAL A 178 -22.83 21.40 1.67
C VAL A 178 -22.89 21.73 3.15
N SER A 179 -23.21 22.98 3.48
CA SER A 179 -23.22 23.54 4.83
C SER A 179 -23.78 22.59 5.89
N GLY A 180 -23.05 22.43 6.99
CA GLY A 180 -23.43 21.57 8.12
C GLY A 180 -23.36 20.06 7.86
N LYS A 181 -23.02 19.61 6.63
CA LYS A 181 -22.80 18.20 6.33
C LYS A 181 -21.31 17.85 6.42
N PRO A 182 -20.95 16.71 7.03
CA PRO A 182 -19.59 16.22 6.97
C PRO A 182 -19.28 15.68 5.57
N TYR A 183 -18.00 15.65 5.22
CA TYR A 183 -17.49 14.85 4.10
C TYR A 183 -16.45 13.87 4.64
N SER A 184 -16.45 12.63 4.16
CA SER A 184 -15.45 11.63 4.52
C SER A 184 -15.07 10.79 3.30
N ARG A 185 -13.77 10.62 3.06
CA ARG A 185 -13.24 9.72 2.03
C ARG A 185 -12.13 8.84 2.60
N PRO A 186 -12.26 7.50 2.53
CA PRO A 186 -11.18 6.58 2.86
C PRO A 186 -9.94 6.80 1.97
N PHE A 187 -8.74 6.63 2.54
CA PHE A 187 -7.49 6.61 1.79
C PHE A 187 -6.39 5.84 2.54
N GLY A 188 -5.31 5.47 1.85
CA GLY A 188 -4.11 4.91 2.50
C GLY A 188 -4.37 3.65 3.33
N SER A 189 -5.37 2.84 2.93
CA SER A 189 -5.89 1.64 3.59
C SER A 189 -6.58 1.82 4.95
N ARG A 190 -6.09 2.71 5.83
CA ARG A 190 -6.61 2.85 7.20
C ARG A 190 -7.00 4.26 7.61
N PHE A 191 -6.88 5.22 6.70
CA PHE A 191 -7.17 6.61 7.00
C PHE A 191 -8.47 7.07 6.34
N ALA A 192 -9.02 8.16 6.86
CA ALA A 192 -10.10 8.91 6.25
C ALA A 192 -9.72 10.39 6.23
N PHE A 193 -9.90 11.01 5.07
CA PHE A 193 -9.90 12.46 4.93
C PHE A 193 -11.30 12.94 5.30
N VAL A 194 -11.39 13.88 6.23
CA VAL A 194 -12.66 14.36 6.76
C VAL A 194 -12.71 15.89 6.69
N LEU A 195 -13.84 16.42 6.22
CA LEU A 195 -14.24 17.79 6.48
C LEU A 195 -15.27 17.76 7.60
N GLU A 196 -14.82 18.10 8.80
CA GLU A 196 -15.66 18.10 10.00
C GLU A 196 -16.44 19.41 10.07
N PRO A 197 -17.77 19.38 10.20
CA PRO A 197 -18.56 20.60 10.32
C PRO A 197 -18.11 21.46 11.51
N ALA A 198 -17.84 22.73 11.24
CA ALA A 198 -17.57 23.77 12.22
C ALA A 198 -18.64 24.86 12.12
N PRO A 199 -18.80 25.76 13.11
CA PRO A 199 -19.87 26.76 13.12
C PRO A 199 -19.99 27.59 11.82
N ASP A 200 -18.85 27.95 11.21
CA ASP A 200 -18.78 28.83 10.03
C ASP A 200 -18.24 28.13 8.77
N GLY A 201 -18.16 26.80 8.79
CA GLY A 201 -17.66 26.00 7.67
C GLY A 201 -17.18 24.61 8.09
N TRP A 202 -15.90 24.32 7.88
CA TRP A 202 -15.32 23.01 8.17
C TRP A 202 -13.90 23.08 8.72
N GLU A 203 -13.50 22.04 9.44
CA GLU A 203 -12.11 21.75 9.76
C GLU A 203 -11.61 20.53 8.98
N ILE A 204 -10.42 20.64 8.41
CA ILE A 204 -9.72 19.51 7.79
C ILE A 204 -9.19 18.60 8.90
N ALA A 205 -9.63 17.35 8.86
CA ALA A 205 -9.17 16.31 9.74
C ALA A 205 -8.67 15.09 8.95
N ILE A 206 -7.64 14.46 9.48
CA ILE A 206 -7.23 13.13 9.06
C ILE A 206 -7.47 12.19 10.24
N ARG A 207 -8.25 11.15 10.03
CA ARG A 207 -8.55 10.14 11.05
C ARG A 207 -8.03 8.78 10.63
N GLU A 208 -7.68 7.97 11.60
CA GLU A 208 -7.37 6.55 11.43
C GLU A 208 -8.55 5.74 11.95
N TYR A 209 -8.98 4.69 11.25
CA TYR A 209 -10.10 3.86 11.69
C TYR A 209 -9.88 3.31 13.10
N GLY A 210 -10.91 3.41 13.95
CA GLY A 210 -10.84 3.04 15.36
C GLY A 210 -10.19 4.08 16.27
N ARG A 211 -9.93 5.30 15.78
CA ARG A 211 -9.39 6.41 16.57
C ARG A 211 -10.17 7.70 16.35
N ASP A 212 -10.34 8.47 17.42
CA ASP A 212 -11.02 9.77 17.39
C ASP A 212 -10.07 10.96 17.18
N GLU A 213 -8.76 10.72 17.25
CA GLU A 213 -7.74 11.76 17.16
C GLU A 213 -7.67 12.38 15.75
N ASN A 214 -7.61 13.72 15.68
CA ASN A 214 -7.29 14.40 14.43
C ASN A 214 -5.77 14.39 14.22
N LEU A 215 -5.32 13.48 13.37
CA LEU A 215 -3.90 13.27 13.07
C LEU A 215 -3.24 14.47 12.40
N ALA A 216 -4.03 15.41 11.88
CA ALA A 216 -3.55 16.64 11.26
C ALA A 216 -3.41 17.83 12.23
N ARG A 217 -3.80 17.69 13.50
CA ARG A 217 -3.83 18.80 14.49
C ARG A 217 -2.49 19.52 14.67
N LEU A 218 -1.38 18.86 14.33
CA LEU A 218 -0.03 19.42 14.37
C LEU A 218 0.37 20.23 13.13
N THR A 219 -0.59 20.58 12.27
CA THR A 219 -0.38 21.53 11.17
C THR A 219 -0.19 22.94 11.73
N PRO A 220 0.95 23.61 11.48
CA PRO A 220 1.16 25.01 11.87
C PRO A 220 0.31 25.98 11.02
N PRO A 221 0.07 27.22 11.49
CA PRO A 221 0.48 27.79 12.78
C PRO A 221 -0.42 27.32 13.93
N PHE A 222 0.10 27.34 15.16
CA PHE A 222 -0.65 26.91 16.36
C PHE A 222 -1.38 28.05 17.06
N HIS A 223 -0.93 29.28 16.86
CA HIS A 223 -1.45 30.47 17.51
C HIS A 223 -1.34 31.69 16.58
N PHE A 224 -2.06 32.76 16.92
CA PHE A 224 -1.96 34.10 16.34
C PHE A 224 -2.36 34.25 14.87
N ALA A 225 -2.66 33.16 14.18
CA ALA A 225 -3.17 33.18 12.81
C ALA A 225 -4.14 32.01 12.60
N PRO A 226 -5.14 32.17 11.72
CA PRO A 226 -6.01 31.07 11.32
C PRO A 226 -5.23 29.87 10.78
N ASN A 227 -5.64 28.66 11.14
CA ASN A 227 -4.95 27.45 10.73
C ASN A 227 -5.35 27.05 9.29
N PRO A 228 -4.44 26.54 8.44
CA PRO A 228 -4.79 26.02 7.12
C PRO A 228 -5.86 24.92 7.11
N ARG A 229 -6.06 24.23 8.24
CA ARG A 229 -7.12 23.23 8.39
C ARG A 229 -8.50 23.87 8.57
N GLU A 230 -8.58 25.13 8.98
CA GLU A 230 -9.84 25.84 9.15
C GLU A 230 -10.34 26.41 7.82
N ILE A 231 -11.60 26.14 7.51
CA ILE A 231 -12.30 26.67 6.34
C ILE A 231 -13.54 27.41 6.85
N ALA A 232 -13.51 28.73 6.78
CA ALA A 232 -14.62 29.60 7.16
C ALA A 232 -14.98 30.55 6.02
N GLY A 233 -16.24 30.98 5.93
CA GLY A 233 -16.71 31.81 4.82
C GLY A 233 -15.96 33.12 4.67
N TRP A 234 -15.55 33.76 5.78
CA TRP A 234 -14.79 35.00 5.74
C TRP A 234 -13.39 34.83 5.08
N HIS A 235 -12.82 33.61 5.09
CA HIS A 235 -11.56 33.31 4.39
C HIS A 235 -11.67 33.51 2.87
N LEU A 236 -12.90 33.56 2.34
CA LEU A 236 -13.22 33.60 0.91
C LEU A 236 -13.70 34.97 0.46
N LEU A 237 -13.76 35.96 1.36
CA LEU A 237 -14.10 37.34 1.02
C LEU A 237 -12.95 38.03 0.29
N ALA A 238 -13.28 38.89 -0.68
CA ALA A 238 -12.32 39.81 -1.28
C ALA A 238 -11.78 40.83 -0.26
N ASN A 239 -12.60 41.22 0.73
CA ASN A 239 -12.22 42.05 1.87
C ASN A 239 -12.55 41.34 3.19
N PRO A 240 -11.62 40.54 3.73
CA PRO A 240 -11.80 39.82 5.00
C PRO A 240 -12.18 40.71 6.19
N SER A 241 -11.75 41.98 6.17
CA SER A 241 -12.06 42.95 7.23
C SER A 241 -13.53 43.33 7.33
N ALA A 242 -14.34 43.01 6.32
CA ALA A 242 -15.79 43.16 6.38
C ALA A 242 -16.43 42.24 7.45
N CYS A 243 -15.79 41.12 7.78
CA CYS A 243 -16.19 40.28 8.89
C CYS A 243 -15.60 40.84 10.20
N ILE A 244 -16.47 41.40 11.04
CA ILE A 244 -16.10 42.11 12.27
C ILE A 244 -15.49 41.14 13.29
N ASN A 245 -16.12 39.96 13.45
CA ASN A 245 -15.79 38.99 14.50
C ASN A 245 -14.81 37.90 14.03
N ARG A 246 -13.94 38.21 13.06
CA ARG A 246 -12.98 37.22 12.53
C ARG A 246 -11.91 36.83 13.57
N PRO A 247 -11.49 35.55 13.64
CA PRO A 247 -10.44 35.09 14.53
C PRO A 247 -9.12 35.87 14.38
N TYR A 248 -8.47 36.14 15.50
CA TYR A 248 -7.19 36.87 15.60
C TYR A 248 -7.20 38.28 14.99
N ARG A 249 -8.37 38.82 14.61
CA ARG A 249 -8.50 40.03 13.78
C ARG A 249 -7.66 39.95 12.50
N ALA A 250 -7.41 38.74 12.01
CA ALA A 250 -6.47 38.49 10.93
C ALA A 250 -6.87 39.22 9.63
N ASP A 251 -5.92 39.85 8.96
CA ASP A 251 -6.20 40.62 7.74
C ASP A 251 -6.51 39.73 6.52
N ALA A 252 -6.19 38.44 6.61
CA ALA A 252 -6.49 37.45 5.60
C ALA A 252 -6.75 36.07 6.21
N GLY A 253 -7.54 35.26 5.51
CA GLY A 253 -7.63 33.83 5.79
C GLY A 253 -6.36 33.08 5.34
N PRO A 254 -6.23 31.79 5.69
CA PRO A 254 -5.09 31.00 5.23
C PRO A 254 -5.08 30.86 3.70
N ALA A 255 -3.90 30.62 3.13
CA ALA A 255 -3.72 30.54 1.68
C ALA A 255 -4.57 29.44 1.02
N ASN A 256 -4.94 29.66 -0.24
CA ASN A 256 -5.50 28.63 -1.12
C ASN A 256 -4.47 28.33 -2.23
N PRO A 257 -3.92 27.11 -2.32
CA PRO A 257 -4.33 25.90 -1.62
C PRO A 257 -3.87 25.83 -0.15
N ARG A 258 -4.69 25.14 0.66
CA ARG A 258 -4.45 24.83 2.08
C ARG A 258 -3.45 23.69 2.19
N ARG A 259 -2.36 23.88 2.93
CA ARG A 259 -1.35 22.83 3.17
C ARG A 259 -1.46 22.34 4.61
N PHE A 260 -1.44 21.02 4.79
CA PHE A 260 -1.49 20.40 6.10
C PHE A 260 -0.60 19.17 6.16
N ILE A 261 -0.25 18.77 7.37
CA ILE A 261 0.59 17.59 7.65
C ILE A 261 -0.16 16.67 8.61
N PHE A 262 0.14 15.38 8.59
CA PHE A 262 -0.50 14.42 9.48
C PHE A 262 0.39 13.22 9.76
N SER A 263 0.16 12.54 10.89
CA SER A 263 0.88 11.30 11.22
C SER A 263 0.09 10.43 12.20
N PRO A 264 0.12 9.10 12.06
CA PRO A 264 -0.49 8.18 13.03
C PRO A 264 0.16 8.25 14.41
N GLU A 265 1.37 8.82 14.52
CA GLU A 265 2.08 9.02 15.79
C GLU A 265 1.49 10.14 16.65
N VAL A 266 0.69 11.03 16.05
CA VAL A 266 -0.04 12.07 16.76
C VAL A 266 -1.06 11.43 17.70
N GLY A 267 -1.03 11.82 18.98
CA GLY A 267 -1.85 11.23 20.04
C GLY A 267 -1.37 9.86 20.52
N LYS A 268 -0.21 9.39 20.04
CA LYS A 268 0.50 8.21 20.55
C LYS A 268 1.84 8.65 21.13
N SER A 269 2.89 8.60 20.31
CA SER A 269 4.24 9.01 20.69
C SER A 269 4.49 10.52 20.59
N ILE A 270 3.62 11.23 19.86
CA ILE A 270 3.66 12.70 19.73
C ILE A 270 2.41 13.29 20.39
N ILE A 271 2.61 13.90 21.56
CA ILE A 271 1.53 14.55 22.32
C ILE A 271 1.48 16.05 21.95
N TYR A 272 0.27 16.56 21.75
CA TYR A 272 0.05 17.99 21.51
C TYR A 272 0.04 18.72 22.86
N GLY A 273 0.92 19.71 23.02
CA GLY A 273 1.04 20.49 24.26
C GLY A 273 2.15 21.53 24.20
N SER A 274 2.51 22.10 25.35
CA SER A 274 3.54 23.14 25.47
C SER A 274 4.93 22.70 25.00
N GLU A 275 5.19 21.39 25.00
CA GLU A 275 6.47 20.80 24.57
C GLU A 275 6.50 20.43 23.08
N THR A 276 5.40 20.60 22.35
CA THR A 276 5.37 20.30 20.91
C THR A 276 6.35 21.21 20.18
N GLY A 277 7.48 20.64 19.77
CA GLY A 277 8.58 21.36 19.15
C GLY A 277 8.57 21.27 17.63
N LYS A 278 9.47 22.04 17.01
CA LYS A 278 9.75 21.96 15.56
C LYS A 278 10.15 20.56 15.11
N ALA A 279 10.79 19.77 15.98
CA ALA A 279 11.18 18.40 15.68
C ALA A 279 9.97 17.49 15.45
N ASP A 280 8.90 17.65 16.24
CA ASP A 280 7.70 16.85 16.10
C ASP A 280 6.92 17.23 14.85
N VAL A 281 6.82 18.52 14.54
CA VAL A 281 6.28 19.00 13.26
C VAL A 281 7.00 18.35 12.07
N LYS A 282 8.34 18.29 12.10
CA LYS A 282 9.12 17.61 11.06
C LYS A 282 8.84 16.11 10.99
N LYS A 283 8.68 15.42 12.12
CA LYS A 283 8.33 13.99 12.14
C LYS A 283 6.93 13.75 11.55
N VAL A 284 5.97 14.61 11.87
CA VAL A 284 4.61 14.55 11.33
C VAL A 284 4.64 14.78 9.83
N GLU A 285 5.33 15.84 9.39
CA GLU A 285 5.48 16.16 7.98
C GLU A 285 6.21 15.07 7.18
N ALA A 286 7.18 14.39 7.79
CA ALA A 286 7.90 13.29 7.15
C ALA A 286 7.02 12.06 6.91
N PHE A 287 5.93 11.89 7.66
CA PHE A 287 4.99 10.80 7.42
C PHE A 287 4.00 11.13 6.30
N GLY A 288 3.34 12.28 6.36
CA GLY A 288 2.21 12.58 5.49
C GLY A 288 1.95 14.06 5.30
N ARG A 289 1.64 14.42 4.05
CA ARG A 289 1.30 15.77 3.62
C ARG A 289 0.00 15.78 2.83
N GLY A 290 -0.75 16.86 2.98
CA GLY A 290 -1.98 17.10 2.26
C GLY A 290 -2.07 18.51 1.72
N VAL A 291 -2.70 18.64 0.56
CA VAL A 291 -3.01 19.91 -0.08
C VAL A 291 -4.48 19.90 -0.46
N LEU A 292 -5.28 20.80 0.11
CA LEU A 292 -6.66 21.03 -0.28
C LEU A 292 -6.75 22.34 -1.06
N LYS A 293 -7.31 22.30 -2.26
CA LYS A 293 -7.63 23.48 -3.05
C LYS A 293 -9.14 23.67 -3.09
N ILE A 294 -9.60 24.84 -2.65
CA ILE A 294 -10.98 25.27 -2.81
C ILE A 294 -11.12 25.76 -4.26
N GLU A 295 -11.98 25.12 -5.04
CA GLU A 295 -12.15 25.38 -6.47
C GLU A 295 -13.29 26.35 -6.75
N LYS A 296 -14.46 26.07 -6.17
CA LYS A 296 -15.67 26.89 -6.31
C LYS A 296 -16.42 26.88 -4.98
N TYR A 297 -17.22 27.91 -4.73
CA TYR A 297 -18.02 27.98 -3.53
C TYR A 297 -19.21 28.92 -3.75
N LYS A 298 -20.19 28.82 -2.86
CA LYS A 298 -21.24 29.82 -2.71
C LYS A 298 -21.31 30.26 -1.26
N LEU A 299 -21.35 31.57 -1.07
CA LEU A 299 -21.55 32.20 0.22
C LEU A 299 -23.01 32.64 0.36
N SER A 300 -23.53 32.54 1.58
CA SER A 300 -24.76 33.18 2.01
C SER A 300 -24.46 34.28 3.01
N GLU A 301 -25.41 35.20 3.17
CA GLU A 301 -25.34 36.24 4.19
C GLU A 301 -25.20 35.61 5.58
N GLY A 302 -24.35 36.22 6.40
CA GLY A 302 -24.19 35.89 7.81
C GLY A 302 -24.19 37.16 8.66
N LYS A 303 -23.92 36.99 9.96
CA LYS A 303 -23.96 38.12 10.91
C LYS A 303 -22.67 38.94 10.80
N ASP A 304 -22.78 40.25 11.03
CA ASP A 304 -21.63 41.16 11.17
C ASP A 304 -20.61 41.08 10.02
N GLY A 305 -21.12 40.88 8.80
CA GLY A 305 -20.32 40.75 7.59
C GLY A 305 -19.52 39.45 7.47
N CYS A 306 -19.77 38.46 8.34
CA CYS A 306 -19.14 37.14 8.32
C CYS A 306 -20.05 36.14 7.58
N PRO A 307 -19.82 35.88 6.28
CA PRO A 307 -20.69 35.01 5.49
C PRO A 307 -20.56 33.55 5.90
N LYS A 308 -21.62 32.78 5.65
CA LYS A 308 -21.60 31.32 5.78
C LYS A 308 -21.34 30.69 4.42
N ILE A 309 -20.69 29.54 4.42
CA ILE A 309 -20.50 28.76 3.20
C ILE A 309 -21.74 27.89 3.00
N GLU A 310 -22.47 28.08 1.89
CA GLU A 310 -23.59 27.21 1.50
C GLU A 310 -23.07 25.87 0.97
N TRP A 311 -22.08 25.92 0.09
CA TRP A 311 -21.38 24.75 -0.43
C TRP A 311 -19.99 25.14 -0.94
N LEU A 312 -19.10 24.16 -1.02
CA LEU A 312 -17.80 24.31 -1.67
C LEU A 312 -17.45 23.06 -2.47
N ASP A 313 -16.86 23.29 -3.65
CA ASP A 313 -16.15 22.29 -4.45
C ASP A 313 -14.66 22.38 -4.13
N PHE A 314 -14.03 21.22 -4.00
CA PHE A 314 -12.62 21.13 -3.64
C PHE A 314 -11.91 20.02 -4.40
N SER A 315 -10.59 20.14 -4.48
CA SER A 315 -9.67 19.06 -4.84
C SER A 315 -8.66 18.84 -3.71
N VAL A 316 -8.27 17.59 -3.50
CA VAL A 316 -7.31 17.18 -2.47
C VAL A 316 -6.25 16.30 -3.10
N ARG A 317 -5.00 16.58 -2.74
CA ARG A 317 -3.85 15.69 -2.93
C ARG A 317 -3.31 15.24 -1.58
N LEU A 318 -3.14 13.94 -1.39
CA LEU A 318 -2.55 13.34 -0.20
C LEU A 318 -1.35 12.47 -0.61
N GLU A 319 -0.26 12.58 0.12
CA GLU A 319 0.90 11.71 -0.04
C GLU A 319 1.49 11.37 1.33
N GLY A 320 2.03 10.15 1.48
CA GLY A 320 2.62 9.71 2.73
C GLY A 320 2.80 8.20 2.83
N GLY A 321 2.99 7.73 4.07
CA GLY A 321 3.32 6.34 4.38
C GLY A 321 4.83 6.09 4.44
N TYR A 322 5.24 4.85 4.76
CA TYR A 322 6.64 4.45 4.88
C TYR A 322 7.13 3.67 3.65
#